data_AF-A0A6N3GMN8-F1
#
_entry.id   AF-A0A6N3GMN8-F1
#
_cell.length_a   1.000
_cell.length_b   1.000
_cell.length_c   1.000
_cell.angle_alpha   90.00
_cell.angle_beta   90.00
_cell.angle_gamma   90.00
#
_symmetry.space_group_name_H-M   'P 1'
#
loop_
_entity.id
_entity.type
_entity.pdbx_description
1 polymer ?
#
loop_
_entity_poly.entity_id
_entity_poly.type
_entity_poly.pdbx_seq_one_letter_code
_entity_poly.pdbx_strand_id
1 'polypeptide(L)'
;MKKGIIIMICGILTILLVSCGGTQDDNKELIQSIEKTINETFNKSEELEKSNLQEEDFWNSLIAMYEDEYKFFYELDIESIEDNELKKCITDYLNGAKIRVDAYKAYKIGDTDTFEKKYEEFKEEVDGSLIKLVEKYNLKIDYENKDMYKFIKERV
;
A
#
# COMPACT_ATOMS: atom_id res chain seq x y z
N MET A 1 31.69 62.13 -11.66
CA MET A 1 31.03 62.00 -10.34
C MET A 1 31.29 60.61 -9.78
N LYS A 2 31.84 60.58 -8.56
CA LYS A 2 31.68 59.60 -7.45
C LYS A 2 31.73 58.09 -7.79
N LYS A 3 32.83 57.40 -7.40
CA LYS A 3 33.02 56.61 -6.13
C LYS A 3 32.30 55.25 -6.20
N GLY A 4 32.86 54.08 -5.89
CA GLY A 4 34.14 53.59 -5.35
C GLY A 4 34.24 52.07 -5.67
N ILE A 5 35.42 51.46 -5.85
CA ILE A 5 36.35 50.89 -4.85
C ILE A 5 35.77 49.71 -4.03
N ILE A 6 36.30 48.50 -4.36
CA ILE A 6 36.85 47.38 -3.52
C ILE A 6 35.86 46.74 -2.50
N ILE A 7 35.68 45.42 -2.38
CA ILE A 7 36.43 44.42 -1.56
C ILE A 7 35.65 43.08 -1.74
N MET A 8 36.25 41.99 -2.25
CA MET A 8 37.02 40.94 -1.57
C MET A 8 36.23 40.09 -0.55
N ILE A 9 36.25 38.76 -0.80
CA ILE A 9 36.45 37.66 0.17
C ILE A 9 35.25 37.01 0.89
N CYS A 10 35.36 35.68 0.86
CA CYS A 10 34.86 34.62 1.75
C CYS A 10 33.38 34.26 1.76
N GLY A 11 33.11 33.08 1.23
CA GLY A 11 31.94 32.30 1.58
C GLY A 11 32.02 30.93 0.94
N ILE A 12 32.76 30.04 1.59
CA ILE A 12 32.74 28.60 1.35
C ILE A 12 31.26 28.16 1.28
N LEU A 13 30.75 27.85 0.08
CA LEU A 13 29.59 26.96 -0.02
C LEU A 13 30.15 25.54 -0.02
N THR A 14 30.49 25.07 1.18
CA THR A 14 30.37 23.65 1.50
C THR A 14 28.93 23.29 1.18
N ILE A 15 28.72 22.72 -0.01
CA ILE A 15 27.60 21.83 -0.23
C ILE A 15 27.84 20.70 0.76
N LEU A 16 27.18 20.80 1.92
CA LEU A 16 26.81 19.65 2.69
C LEU A 16 26.05 18.75 1.71
N LEU A 17 26.78 17.83 1.10
CA LEU A 17 26.23 16.53 0.76
C LEU A 17 25.73 15.98 2.09
N VAL A 18 24.51 16.38 2.46
CA VAL A 18 23.70 15.57 3.34
C VAL A 18 23.66 14.25 2.61
N SER A 19 24.36 13.29 3.19
CA SER A 19 24.27 11.89 2.87
C SER A 19 22.80 11.46 3.09
N CYS A 20 21.90 11.85 2.18
CA CYS A 20 20.66 11.16 1.90
C CYS A 20 21.01 9.97 0.99
N GLY A 21 21.89 9.10 1.46
CA GLY A 21 22.24 7.86 0.79
C GLY A 21 21.53 6.63 1.39
N GLY A 22 20.80 6.82 2.50
CA GLY A 22 20.19 5.71 3.26
C GLY A 22 18.66 5.65 3.23
N THR A 23 17.96 6.64 2.68
CA THR A 23 16.49 6.73 2.81
C THR A 23 15.72 6.47 1.52
N GLN A 24 16.37 6.58 0.36
CA GLN A 24 15.69 6.45 -0.93
C GLN A 24 15.75 5.02 -1.49
N ASP A 25 16.80 4.26 -1.18
CA ASP A 25 16.93 2.85 -1.58
C ASP A 25 16.12 1.91 -0.66
N ASP A 26 16.13 2.12 0.66
CA ASP A 26 15.36 1.28 1.60
C ASP A 26 13.84 1.39 1.37
N ASN A 27 13.35 2.61 1.11
CA ASN A 27 11.95 2.81 0.74
C ASN A 27 11.62 2.15 -0.61
N LYS A 28 12.58 2.05 -1.52
CA LYS A 28 12.36 1.43 -2.83
C LYS A 28 12.23 -0.09 -2.71
N GLU A 29 13.06 -0.74 -1.90
CA GLU A 29 12.94 -2.18 -1.64
C GLU A 29 11.63 -2.51 -0.90
N LEU A 30 11.26 -1.69 0.10
CA LEU A 30 9.98 -1.81 0.78
C LEU A 30 8.80 -1.68 -0.20
N ILE A 31 8.75 -0.62 -0.99
CA ILE A 31 7.68 -0.41 -1.97
C ILE A 31 7.64 -1.55 -3.00
N GLN A 32 8.78 -2.10 -3.43
CA GLN A 32 8.82 -3.27 -4.32
C GLN A 32 8.23 -4.54 -3.67
N SER A 33 8.47 -4.75 -2.37
CA SER A 33 7.88 -5.88 -1.65
C SER A 33 6.36 -5.75 -1.48
N ILE A 34 5.89 -4.52 -1.23
CA ILE A 34 4.46 -4.18 -1.17
C ILE A 34 3.82 -4.34 -2.55
N GLU A 35 4.45 -3.79 -3.60
CA GLU A 35 4.05 -3.93 -5.01
C GLU A 35 3.84 -5.40 -5.38
N LYS A 36 4.82 -6.25 -5.08
CA LYS A 36 4.73 -7.69 -5.36
C LYS A 36 3.54 -8.33 -4.65
N THR A 37 3.38 -8.07 -3.36
CA THR A 37 2.30 -8.68 -2.56
C THR A 37 0.92 -8.29 -3.07
N ILE A 38 0.70 -6.99 -3.34
CA ILE A 38 -0.60 -6.50 -3.82
C ILE A 38 -0.93 -7.10 -5.19
N ASN A 39 0.03 -7.13 -6.13
CA ASN A 39 -0.21 -7.73 -7.44
C ASN A 39 -0.43 -9.25 -7.36
N GLU A 40 0.29 -9.96 -6.48
CA GLU A 40 0.03 -11.39 -6.23
C GLU A 40 -1.38 -11.63 -5.69
N THR A 41 -1.86 -10.81 -4.76
CA THR A 41 -3.25 -10.87 -4.25
C THR A 41 -4.25 -10.64 -5.39
N PHE A 42 -4.02 -9.63 -6.22
CA PHE A 42 -4.89 -9.31 -7.35
C PHE A 42 -4.97 -10.46 -8.36
N ASN A 43 -3.83 -11.01 -8.75
CA ASN A 43 -3.76 -12.14 -9.68
C ASN A 43 -4.46 -13.38 -9.11
N LYS A 44 -4.21 -13.72 -7.84
CA LYS A 44 -4.86 -14.85 -7.17
C LYS A 44 -6.38 -14.65 -7.05
N SER A 45 -6.85 -13.43 -6.80
CA SER A 45 -8.28 -13.12 -6.75
C SER A 45 -8.94 -13.40 -8.11
N GLU A 46 -8.32 -12.94 -9.20
CA GLU A 46 -8.82 -13.17 -10.55
C GLU A 46 -8.81 -14.67 -10.93
N GLU A 47 -7.78 -15.42 -10.52
CA GLU A 47 -7.71 -16.87 -10.70
C GLU A 47 -8.81 -17.60 -9.93
N LEU A 48 -9.07 -17.20 -8.68
CA LEU A 48 -10.12 -17.78 -7.85
C LEU A 48 -11.50 -17.54 -8.46
N GLU A 49 -11.80 -16.33 -8.93
CA GLU A 49 -13.07 -15.99 -9.57
C GLU A 49 -13.35 -16.82 -10.84
N LYS A 50 -12.30 -17.22 -11.55
CA LYS A 50 -12.38 -18.08 -12.75
C LYS A 50 -12.34 -19.58 -12.42
N SER A 51 -12.13 -19.94 -11.16
CA SER A 51 -12.00 -21.34 -10.75
C SER A 51 -13.36 -22.06 -10.72
N ASN A 52 -13.33 -23.38 -10.77
CA ASN A 52 -14.52 -24.24 -10.58
C ASN A 52 -14.58 -24.81 -9.16
N LEU A 53 -14.02 -24.10 -8.17
CA LEU A 53 -14.06 -24.52 -6.78
C LEU A 53 -15.51 -24.60 -6.28
N GLN A 54 -15.77 -25.54 -5.38
CA GLN A 54 -17.03 -25.52 -4.63
C GLN A 54 -17.06 -24.27 -3.73
N GLU A 55 -18.25 -23.78 -3.44
CA GLU A 55 -18.46 -22.53 -2.70
C GLU A 55 -17.65 -22.45 -1.41
N GLU A 56 -17.65 -23.52 -0.59
CA GLU A 56 -16.88 -23.55 0.65
C GLU A 56 -15.36 -23.45 0.42
N ASP A 57 -14.84 -24.19 -0.56
CA ASP A 57 -13.42 -24.17 -0.92
C ASP A 57 -12.99 -22.84 -1.54
N PHE A 58 -13.87 -22.22 -2.32
CA PHE A 58 -13.68 -20.87 -2.86
C PHE A 58 -13.51 -19.86 -1.73
N TRP A 59 -14.45 -19.81 -0.78
CA TRP A 59 -14.39 -18.86 0.33
C TRP A 59 -13.20 -19.11 1.26
N ASN A 60 -12.86 -20.38 1.51
CA ASN A 60 -11.65 -20.73 2.26
C ASN A 60 -10.39 -20.20 1.59
N SER A 61 -10.28 -20.39 0.28
CA SER A 61 -9.11 -19.96 -0.50
C SER A 61 -9.02 -18.44 -0.59
N LEU A 62 -10.16 -17.76 -0.77
CA LEU A 62 -10.21 -16.30 -0.79
C LEU A 62 -9.79 -15.68 0.55
N ILE A 63 -10.31 -16.22 1.66
CA ILE A 63 -9.94 -15.75 3.01
C ILE A 63 -8.46 -16.00 3.27
N ALA A 64 -7.95 -17.19 2.95
CA ALA A 64 -6.54 -17.52 3.14
C ALA A 64 -5.61 -16.59 2.35
N MET A 65 -5.97 -16.25 1.11
CA MET A 65 -5.24 -15.27 0.29
C MET A 65 -5.19 -13.89 0.97
N TYR A 66 -6.31 -13.40 1.50
CA TYR A 66 -6.32 -12.12 2.22
C TYR A 66 -5.61 -12.19 3.57
N GLU A 67 -5.59 -13.34 4.24
CA GLU A 67 -4.81 -13.57 5.45
C GLU A 67 -3.30 -13.53 5.16
N ASP A 68 -2.85 -14.11 4.05
CA ASP A 68 -1.46 -14.04 3.60
C ASP A 68 -1.04 -12.60 3.31
N GLU A 69 -1.87 -11.82 2.61
CA GLU A 69 -1.61 -10.39 2.40
C GLU A 69 -1.55 -9.63 3.74
N TYR A 70 -2.54 -9.80 4.61
CA TYR A 70 -2.55 -9.17 5.94
C TYR A 70 -1.29 -9.52 6.73
N LYS A 71 -0.88 -10.79 6.72
CA LYS A 71 0.29 -11.27 7.44
C LYS A 71 1.57 -10.61 6.92
N PHE A 72 1.73 -10.48 5.60
CA PHE A 72 2.86 -9.77 5.02
C PHE A 72 2.99 -8.35 5.60
N PHE A 73 1.90 -7.57 5.59
CA PHE A 73 1.92 -6.21 6.14
C PHE A 73 2.14 -6.18 7.66
N TYR A 74 1.61 -7.16 8.40
CA TYR A 74 1.79 -7.26 9.85
C TYR A 74 3.24 -7.56 10.23
N GLU A 75 3.97 -8.29 9.39
CA GLU A 75 5.36 -8.67 9.59
C GLU A 75 6.37 -7.62 9.09
N LEU A 76 5.90 -6.55 8.41
CA LEU A 76 6.75 -5.42 8.06
C LEU A 76 7.26 -4.70 9.33
N ASP A 77 8.54 -4.31 9.32
CA ASP A 77 9.08 -3.40 10.34
C ASP A 77 8.61 -1.96 10.07
N ILE A 78 7.31 -1.72 10.29
CA ILE A 78 6.67 -0.41 10.05
C ILE A 78 7.35 0.68 10.89
N GLU A 79 7.89 0.33 12.05
CA GLU A 79 8.53 1.30 12.95
C GLU A 79 9.85 1.82 12.40
N SER A 80 10.57 1.04 11.59
CA SER A 80 11.82 1.47 10.95
C SER A 80 11.61 2.45 9.78
N ILE A 81 10.37 2.67 9.33
CA ILE A 81 10.05 3.59 8.23
C ILE A 81 10.19 5.05 8.71
N GLU A 82 11.16 5.80 8.17
CA GLU A 82 11.38 7.20 8.54
C GLU A 82 10.33 8.16 7.97
N ASP A 83 9.76 7.84 6.80
CA ASP A 83 8.69 8.63 6.20
C ASP A 83 7.38 8.40 6.97
N ASN A 84 7.00 9.36 7.82
CA ASN A 84 5.80 9.31 8.64
C ASN A 84 4.50 9.19 7.82
N GLU A 85 4.45 9.77 6.63
CA GLU A 85 3.26 9.69 5.79
C GLU A 85 3.16 8.32 5.13
N LEU A 86 4.29 7.71 4.72
CA LEU A 86 4.34 6.34 4.23
C LEU A 86 4.00 5.35 5.34
N LYS A 87 4.58 5.54 6.54
CA LYS A 87 4.30 4.75 7.74
C LYS A 87 2.80 4.75 8.06
N LYS A 88 2.16 5.93 8.05
CA LYS A 88 0.72 6.04 8.25
C LYS A 88 -0.04 5.32 7.13
N CYS A 89 0.34 5.53 5.88
CA CYS A 89 -0.31 4.90 4.73
C CYS A 89 -0.27 3.36 4.79
N ILE A 90 0.87 2.78 5.19
CA ILE A 90 1.02 1.33 5.34
C ILE A 90 0.23 0.82 6.56
N THR A 91 0.20 1.59 7.65
CA THR A 91 -0.61 1.27 8.83
C THR A 91 -2.11 1.28 8.52
N ASP A 92 -2.60 2.30 7.80
CA ASP A 92 -3.98 2.41 7.34
C ASP A 92 -4.32 1.19 6.44
N TYR A 93 -3.43 0.84 5.48
CA TYR A 93 -3.59 -0.35 4.64
C TYR A 93 -3.66 -1.65 5.46
N LEU A 94 -2.74 -1.84 6.41
CA LEU A 94 -2.69 -3.01 7.30
C LEU A 94 -4.00 -3.17 8.08
N ASN A 95 -4.51 -2.07 8.63
CA ASN A 95 -5.79 -2.07 9.37
C ASN A 95 -6.94 -2.46 8.45
N GLY A 96 -7.02 -1.86 7.26
CA GLY A 96 -8.01 -2.22 6.25
C GLY A 96 -7.92 -3.68 5.81
N ALA A 97 -6.72 -4.21 5.58
CA ALA A 97 -6.51 -5.61 5.21
C ALA A 97 -7.03 -6.58 6.27
N LYS A 98 -6.84 -6.26 7.55
CA LYS A 98 -7.43 -7.02 8.67
C LYS A 98 -8.95 -6.96 8.67
N ILE A 99 -9.53 -5.77 8.49
CA ILE A 99 -10.98 -5.58 8.44
C ILE A 99 -11.58 -6.39 7.28
N ARG A 100 -10.92 -6.42 6.13
CA ARG A 100 -11.33 -7.23 4.98
C ARG A 100 -11.33 -8.73 5.29
N VAL A 101 -10.29 -9.26 5.93
CA VAL A 101 -10.27 -10.66 6.40
C VAL A 101 -11.46 -10.95 7.32
N ASP A 102 -11.70 -10.08 8.31
CA ASP A 102 -12.83 -10.23 9.24
C ASP A 102 -14.18 -10.16 8.51
N ALA A 103 -14.32 -9.29 7.50
CA ALA A 103 -15.53 -9.15 6.70
C ALA A 103 -15.86 -10.47 5.98
N TYR A 104 -14.90 -11.04 5.25
CA TYR A 104 -15.13 -12.29 4.51
C TYR A 104 -15.31 -13.50 5.44
N LYS A 105 -14.69 -13.51 6.63
CA LYS A 105 -14.99 -14.51 7.66
C LYS A 105 -16.44 -14.41 8.16
N ALA A 106 -16.95 -13.20 8.39
CA ALA A 106 -18.34 -12.98 8.75
C ALA A 106 -19.30 -13.43 7.64
N TYR A 107 -19.00 -13.06 6.39
CA TYR A 107 -19.76 -13.48 5.23
C TYR A 107 -19.85 -15.00 5.11
N LYS A 108 -18.71 -15.71 5.26
CA LYS A 108 -18.66 -17.18 5.18
C LYS A 108 -19.58 -17.87 6.18
N ILE A 109 -19.78 -17.29 7.38
CA ILE A 109 -20.68 -17.86 8.41
C ILE A 109 -22.12 -17.34 8.31
N GLY A 110 -22.44 -16.55 7.28
CA GLY A 110 -23.78 -15.99 7.05
C GLY A 110 -24.11 -14.73 7.86
N ASP A 111 -23.11 -14.07 8.47
CA ASP A 111 -23.29 -12.79 9.16
C ASP A 111 -23.13 -11.63 8.16
N THR A 112 -24.20 -11.36 7.43
CA THR A 112 -24.23 -10.33 6.36
C THR A 112 -24.15 -8.91 6.91
N ASP A 113 -24.73 -8.65 8.09
CA ASP A 113 -24.73 -7.31 8.70
C ASP A 113 -23.31 -6.90 9.10
N THR A 114 -22.56 -7.81 9.72
CA THR A 114 -21.15 -7.58 10.05
C THR A 114 -20.30 -7.45 8.78
N PHE A 115 -20.57 -8.26 7.75
CA PHE A 115 -19.89 -8.16 6.47
C PHE A 115 -20.09 -6.78 5.84
N GLU A 116 -21.33 -6.31 5.64
CA GLU A 116 -21.62 -5.04 4.98
C GLU A 116 -20.96 -3.86 5.71
N LYS A 117 -21.07 -3.84 7.05
CA LYS A 117 -20.44 -2.81 7.86
C LYS A 117 -18.92 -2.78 7.67
N LYS A 118 -18.27 -3.94 7.78
CA LYS A 118 -16.81 -4.05 7.62
C LYS A 118 -16.37 -3.82 6.18
N TYR A 119 -17.21 -4.13 5.20
CA TYR A 119 -16.94 -3.95 3.79
C TYR A 119 -16.73 -2.47 3.46
N GLU A 120 -17.61 -1.61 3.94
CA GLU A 120 -17.44 -0.16 3.80
C GLU A 120 -16.20 0.34 4.55
N GLU A 121 -15.95 -0.15 5.77
CA GLU A 121 -14.76 0.25 6.56
C GLU A 121 -13.44 -0.09 5.84
N PHE A 122 -13.27 -1.32 5.33
CA PHE A 122 -12.01 -1.65 4.65
C PHE A 122 -11.90 -0.94 3.29
N LYS A 123 -13.01 -0.66 2.60
CA LYS A 123 -12.99 0.07 1.34
C LYS A 123 -12.34 1.44 1.55
N GLU A 124 -12.74 2.17 2.59
CA GLU A 124 -12.14 3.47 2.93
C GLU A 124 -10.63 3.36 3.23
N GLU A 125 -10.23 2.38 4.04
CA GLU A 125 -8.85 2.22 4.51
C GLU A 125 -7.91 1.63 3.44
N VAL A 126 -8.26 0.49 2.84
CA VAL A 126 -7.45 -0.21 1.82
C VAL A 126 -7.36 0.62 0.55
N ASP A 127 -8.49 1.10 0.01
CA ASP A 127 -8.47 1.77 -1.29
C ASP A 127 -7.79 3.13 -1.18
N GLY A 128 -8.13 3.90 -0.15
CA GLY A 128 -7.51 5.19 0.10
C GLY A 128 -6.00 5.08 0.27
N SER A 129 -5.53 4.02 0.92
CA SER A 129 -4.11 3.74 1.10
C SER A 129 -3.45 3.22 -0.19
N LEU A 130 -4.12 2.33 -0.93
CA LEU A 130 -3.63 1.83 -2.22
C LEU A 130 -3.42 2.97 -3.22
N ILE A 131 -4.39 3.88 -3.35
CA ILE A 131 -4.30 5.04 -4.23
C ILE A 131 -3.10 5.90 -3.85
N LYS A 132 -2.87 6.15 -2.56
CA LYS A 132 -1.69 6.90 -2.10
C LYS A 132 -0.38 6.18 -2.39
N LEU A 133 -0.31 4.86 -2.18
CA LEU A 133 0.85 4.03 -2.51
C LEU A 133 1.20 4.14 -4.00
N VAL A 134 0.19 4.06 -4.88
CA VAL A 134 0.37 4.18 -6.33
C VAL A 134 0.76 5.61 -6.74
N GLU A 135 0.00 6.61 -6.32
CA GLU A 135 0.14 7.97 -6.86
C GLU A 135 1.28 8.78 -6.23
N LYS A 136 1.56 8.57 -4.94
CA LYS A 136 2.60 9.32 -4.21
C LYS A 136 3.90 8.55 -4.09
N TYR A 137 3.82 7.25 -3.82
CA TYR A 137 5.00 6.41 -3.59
C TYR A 137 5.40 5.58 -4.80
N ASN A 138 4.71 5.75 -5.94
CA ASN A 138 5.01 5.12 -7.22
C ASN A 138 4.98 3.58 -7.17
N LEU A 139 4.16 2.99 -6.29
CA LEU A 139 3.85 1.56 -6.36
C LEU A 139 3.24 1.25 -7.73
N LYS A 140 3.75 0.22 -8.41
CA LYS A 140 3.21 -0.15 -9.72
C LYS A 140 2.12 -1.19 -9.58
N ILE A 141 1.08 -1.01 -10.37
CA ILE A 141 0.07 -2.05 -10.61
C ILE A 141 0.41 -2.72 -11.92
N ASP A 142 0.48 -4.04 -11.89
CA ASP A 142 0.73 -4.86 -13.07
C ASP A 142 -0.32 -4.59 -14.15
N TYR A 143 0.06 -4.81 -15.41
CA TYR A 143 -0.75 -4.38 -16.54
C TYR A 143 -2.14 -5.02 -16.54
N GLU A 144 -2.19 -6.31 -16.22
CA GLU A 144 -3.39 -7.13 -16.05
C GLU A 144 -4.35 -6.58 -14.98
N ASN A 145 -3.83 -5.91 -13.94
CA ASN A 145 -4.61 -5.44 -12.81
C ASN A 145 -5.08 -3.97 -12.94
N LYS A 146 -4.79 -3.32 -14.07
CA LYS A 146 -5.10 -1.89 -14.27
C LYS A 146 -6.58 -1.58 -14.22
N ASP A 147 -7.43 -2.44 -14.78
CA ASP A 147 -8.87 -2.21 -14.80
C ASP A 147 -9.48 -2.34 -13.39
N MET A 148 -8.99 -3.29 -12.59
CA MET A 148 -9.39 -3.40 -11.19
C MET A 148 -8.94 -2.19 -10.37
N TYR A 149 -7.69 -1.74 -10.55
CA TYR A 149 -7.23 -0.52 -9.89
C TYR A 149 -8.04 0.72 -10.31
N LYS A 150 -8.39 0.82 -11.60
CA LYS A 150 -9.26 1.89 -12.10
C LYS A 150 -10.63 1.86 -11.40
N PHE A 151 -11.24 0.68 -11.26
CA PHE A 151 -12.50 0.53 -10.53
C PHE A 151 -12.38 0.94 -9.06
N ILE A 152 -11.28 0.57 -8.39
CA ILE A 152 -10.98 1.02 -7.01
C ILE A 152 -10.88 2.55 -6.93
N LYS A 153 -10.26 3.19 -7.91
CA LYS A 153 -10.14 4.65 -7.94
C LYS A 153 -11.48 5.34 -8.19
N GLU A 154 -12.37 4.75 -8.97
CA GLU A 154 -13.68 5.33 -9.31
C GLU A 154 -14.72 5.17 -8.19
N ARG A 155 -14.48 4.28 -7.21
CA ARG A 155 -15.40 4.02 -6.08
C ARG A 155 -15.09 4.82 -4.80
N VAL A 156 -13.99 5.59 -4.78
CA VAL A 156 -13.55 6.45 -3.67
C VAL A 156 -13.88 7.91 -3.93
#